data_AF-A0A2V7VJ56-F1
#
_entry.id   AF-A0A2V7VJ56-F1
#
_cell.length_a   1.000
_cell.length_b   1.000
_cell.length_c   1.000
_cell.angle_alpha   90.00
_cell.angle_beta   90.00
_cell.angle_gamma   90.00
#
_symmetry.space_group_name_H-M   'P 1'
#
loop_
_entity.id
_entity.type
_entity.pdbx_description
1 polymer ?
#
loop_
_entity_poly.entity_id
_entity_poly.type
_entity_poly.pdbx_seq_one_letter_code
_entity_poly.pdbx_strand_id
1 'polypeptide(L)'
;MPWGGVVLLLVLAGGLAACARPAAPRVPEGEEYVFPSAEPRELTPEEARRVQKAWTAILTGDSVAAARDLSRLLTRRPGLAPVATGLAYARLRAGRFAEAGQGFDRVLERRPEYLPALVGAGSAAFRRGAVEEALGYFRRAQAVAPDDPRVRRRLGEVKLQVTERRVATAQRALEEGDTGRAIEEYRAALEAAPEVAGLRLELARLLVDAGDAPGAATVLEADTREDRQVMLRLGEILSGLQEYPRALAVYGRLLARDPQDPDALRRSGEAHDAFELLKMPEEYRRIAGAPRISRADLAALVAVEVTALSRVKEREPKVAVDISGSWAREHIATVLALDILDVYPNHTFQPAATVRRGDLARAVGRVLDLVAWPTSAGPLPNDMAGTHLYYDRVIRAVGAGLMDLTPNGAFEPWRPVSGREALDVVEALARLVGP
;
A
#
# COMPACT_ATOMS: atom_id res chain seq x y z
N MET A 1 -67.54 -15.50 -58.25
CA MET A 1 -68.00 -14.39 -57.40
C MET A 1 -66.78 -13.59 -56.93
N PRO A 2 -66.57 -12.37 -57.44
CA PRO A 2 -65.75 -11.37 -56.76
C PRO A 2 -66.59 -10.12 -56.44
N TRP A 3 -66.67 -9.77 -55.16
CA TRP A 3 -67.07 -8.45 -54.67
C TRP A 3 -65.77 -7.69 -54.41
N GLY A 4 -65.58 -6.39 -54.60
CA GLY A 4 -66.45 -5.26 -54.94
C GLY A 4 -65.56 -4.04 -54.65
N GLY A 5 -65.36 -3.17 -55.65
CA GLY A 5 -64.46 -2.02 -55.55
C GLY A 5 -64.98 -0.97 -54.58
N VAL A 6 -64.09 -0.46 -53.73
CA VAL A 6 -64.35 0.70 -52.86
C VAL A 6 -63.47 1.85 -53.34
N VAL A 7 -64.17 2.92 -53.74
CA VAL A 7 -63.68 4.25 -54.09
C VAL A 7 -62.99 4.89 -52.88
N LEU A 8 -61.75 5.35 -53.03
CA LEU A 8 -61.09 6.21 -52.04
C LEU A 8 -60.92 7.62 -52.60
N LEU A 9 -61.58 8.56 -51.92
CA LEU A 9 -61.58 10.00 -52.16
C LEU A 9 -60.19 10.62 -52.00
N LEU A 10 -59.80 11.40 -53.01
CA LEU A 10 -58.72 12.37 -52.98
C LEU A 10 -59.06 13.52 -52.03
N VAL A 11 -58.32 13.66 -50.93
CA VAL A 11 -58.26 14.89 -50.13
C VAL A 11 -56.92 15.55 -50.37
N LEU A 12 -56.92 16.61 -51.18
CA LEU A 12 -55.83 17.55 -51.35
C LEU A 12 -55.74 18.44 -50.11
N ALA A 13 -54.85 18.09 -49.18
CA ALA A 13 -54.46 18.96 -48.08
C ALA A 13 -53.15 19.67 -48.43
N GLY A 14 -53.27 20.93 -48.86
CA GLY A 14 -52.15 21.87 -48.93
C GLY A 14 -51.65 22.17 -47.53
N GLY A 15 -50.43 21.73 -47.22
CA GLY A 15 -49.72 22.03 -45.97
C GLY A 15 -48.47 22.86 -46.28
N LEU A 16 -48.50 24.11 -45.84
CA LEU A 16 -47.40 25.07 -45.86
C LEU A 16 -46.09 24.44 -45.36
N ALA A 17 -45.06 24.45 -46.20
CA ALA A 17 -43.69 24.15 -45.81
C ALA A 17 -43.19 25.26 -44.86
N ALA A 18 -43.50 25.13 -43.58
CA ALA A 18 -42.82 25.85 -42.52
C ALA A 18 -41.37 25.37 -42.52
N CYS A 19 -40.45 26.22 -42.99
CA CYS A 19 -39.02 26.04 -42.77
C CYS A 19 -38.75 26.10 -41.26
N ALA A 20 -38.90 24.97 -40.57
CA ALA A 20 -38.40 24.83 -39.22
C ALA A 20 -36.88 25.02 -39.29
N ARG A 21 -36.36 26.12 -38.73
CA ARG A 21 -34.93 26.27 -38.51
C ARG A 21 -34.47 25.05 -37.70
N PRO A 22 -33.43 24.32 -38.14
CA PRO A 22 -32.89 23.22 -37.35
C PRO A 22 -32.58 23.76 -35.95
N ALA A 23 -33.06 23.05 -34.92
CA ALA A 23 -32.82 23.43 -33.55
C ALA A 23 -31.31 23.62 -33.36
N ALA A 24 -30.94 24.80 -32.86
CA ALA A 24 -29.54 25.15 -32.66
C ALA A 24 -28.85 24.04 -31.86
N PRO A 25 -27.71 23.49 -32.34
CA PRO A 25 -27.05 22.40 -31.64
C PRO A 25 -26.66 22.92 -30.25
N ARG A 26 -27.23 22.29 -29.22
CA ARG A 26 -26.91 22.60 -27.81
C ARG A 26 -25.41 22.38 -27.61
N VAL A 27 -24.80 23.16 -26.71
CA VAL A 27 -23.45 22.85 -26.20
C VAL A 27 -23.44 21.37 -25.85
N PRO A 28 -22.54 20.54 -26.43
CA PRO A 28 -22.43 19.16 -26.03
C PRO A 28 -22.28 19.13 -24.51
N GLU A 29 -23.10 18.34 -23.82
CA GLU A 29 -23.02 18.20 -22.37
C GLU A 29 -21.57 17.92 -21.97
N GLY A 30 -21.06 18.70 -21.01
CA GLY A 30 -19.67 18.59 -20.54
C GLY A 30 -18.63 19.49 -21.22
N GLU A 31 -18.91 20.17 -22.34
CA GLU A 31 -17.98 21.15 -22.96
C GLU A 31 -17.95 22.52 -22.27
N GLU A 32 -17.06 22.66 -21.29
CA GLU A 32 -16.77 23.94 -20.64
C GLU A 32 -15.74 24.73 -21.43
N TYR A 33 -16.24 25.66 -22.23
CA TYR A 33 -15.42 26.63 -22.92
C TYR A 33 -15.08 27.79 -22.01
N VAL A 34 -13.82 28.22 -22.06
CA VAL A 34 -13.34 29.36 -21.29
C VAL A 34 -13.31 30.57 -22.22
N PHE A 35 -14.00 31.64 -21.82
CA PHE A 35 -14.05 32.85 -22.62
C PHE A 35 -12.63 33.37 -22.88
N PRO A 36 -12.27 33.70 -24.15
CA PRO A 36 -10.98 34.26 -24.47
C PRO A 36 -10.89 35.70 -23.97
N SER A 37 -10.48 35.87 -22.71
CA SER A 37 -10.34 37.18 -22.07
C SER A 37 -9.18 37.96 -22.66
N ALA A 38 -9.43 39.22 -22.99
CA ALA A 38 -8.41 40.15 -23.46
C ALA A 38 -7.74 40.87 -22.30
N GLU A 39 -6.45 41.19 -22.46
CA GLU A 39 -5.78 42.12 -21.54
C GLU A 39 -6.36 43.53 -21.68
N PRO A 40 -6.24 44.39 -20.65
CA PRO A 40 -6.69 45.78 -20.74
C PRO A 40 -6.13 46.48 -21.98
N ARG A 41 -7.01 47.08 -22.79
CA ARG A 41 -6.68 47.80 -24.04
C ARG A 41 -6.14 46.93 -25.18
N GLU A 42 -6.14 45.60 -25.05
CA GLU A 42 -5.77 44.70 -26.15
C GLU A 42 -6.81 44.75 -27.30
N LEU A 43 -8.09 44.89 -26.94
CA LEU A 43 -9.21 45.05 -27.88
C LEU A 43 -9.83 46.44 -27.71
N THR A 44 -10.22 47.05 -28.83
CA THR A 44 -11.12 48.21 -28.81
C THR A 44 -12.52 47.80 -28.32
N PRO A 45 -13.35 48.73 -27.82
CA PRO A 45 -14.71 48.40 -27.39
C PRO A 45 -15.57 47.76 -28.49
N GLU A 46 -15.35 48.12 -29.75
CA GLU A 46 -16.05 47.49 -30.87
C GLU A 46 -15.57 46.06 -31.13
N GLU A 47 -14.26 45.83 -31.12
CA GLU A 47 -13.69 44.49 -31.27
C GLU A 47 -14.12 43.57 -30.13
N ALA A 48 -14.12 44.06 -28.89
CA ALA A 48 -14.61 43.33 -27.73
C ALA A 48 -16.08 42.92 -27.90
N ARG A 49 -16.96 43.83 -28.37
CA ARG A 49 -18.36 43.49 -28.68
C ARG A 49 -18.47 42.42 -29.78
N ARG A 50 -17.62 42.49 -30.80
CA ARG A 50 -17.60 41.48 -31.88
C ARG A 50 -17.14 40.11 -31.37
N VAL A 51 -16.10 40.07 -30.54
CA VAL A 51 -15.63 38.84 -29.88
C VAL A 51 -16.72 38.27 -28.98
N GLN A 52 -17.40 39.10 -28.19
CA GLN A 52 -18.52 38.68 -27.36
C GLN A 52 -19.67 38.09 -28.19
N LYS A 53 -20.05 38.75 -29.29
CA LYS A 53 -21.09 38.26 -30.20
C LYS A 53 -20.70 36.91 -30.82
N ALA A 54 -19.47 36.80 -31.30
CA ALA A 54 -18.95 35.55 -31.86
C ALA A 54 -18.89 34.45 -30.80
N TRP A 55 -18.54 34.78 -29.56
CA TRP A 55 -18.55 33.85 -28.44
C TRP A 55 -19.94 33.28 -28.17
N THR A 56 -20.95 34.15 -28.10
CA THR A 56 -22.34 33.70 -27.96
C THR A 56 -22.74 32.79 -29.11
N ALA A 57 -22.36 33.12 -30.35
CA ALA A 57 -22.64 32.29 -31.52
C ALA A 57 -21.95 30.91 -31.46
N ILE A 58 -20.73 30.83 -30.95
CA ILE A 58 -20.03 29.55 -30.70
C ILE A 58 -20.81 28.70 -29.70
N LEU A 59 -21.25 29.31 -28.59
CA LEU A 59 -22.00 28.61 -27.55
C LEU A 59 -23.38 28.15 -28.03
N THR A 60 -24.05 28.91 -28.90
CA THR A 60 -25.35 28.54 -29.48
C THR A 60 -25.25 27.68 -30.74
N GLY A 61 -24.03 27.33 -31.18
CA GLY A 61 -23.82 26.38 -32.28
C GLY A 61 -23.63 26.98 -33.67
N ASP A 62 -23.79 28.29 -33.84
CA ASP A 62 -23.46 29.01 -35.09
C ASP A 62 -21.95 29.29 -35.22
N SER A 63 -21.18 28.21 -35.09
CA SER A 63 -19.72 28.24 -35.04
C SER A 63 -19.09 28.59 -36.39
N VAL A 64 -19.77 28.31 -37.51
CA VAL A 64 -19.26 28.62 -38.85
C VAL A 64 -19.31 30.12 -39.13
N ALA A 65 -20.42 30.80 -38.81
CA ALA A 65 -20.50 32.25 -38.95
C ALA A 65 -19.53 32.96 -38.00
N ALA A 66 -19.46 32.50 -36.74
CA ALA A 66 -18.50 33.01 -35.76
C ALA A 66 -17.05 32.89 -36.25
N ALA A 67 -16.66 31.74 -36.81
CA ALA A 67 -15.34 31.54 -37.38
C ALA A 67 -15.05 32.51 -38.53
N ARG A 68 -16.02 32.77 -39.41
CA ARG A 68 -15.85 33.73 -40.53
C ARG A 68 -15.64 35.14 -40.01
N ASP A 69 -16.40 35.56 -39.00
CA ASP A 69 -16.33 36.91 -38.43
C ASP A 69 -15.00 37.13 -37.69
N LEU A 70 -14.58 36.16 -36.88
CA LEU A 70 -13.30 36.20 -36.17
C LEU A 70 -12.11 36.12 -37.12
N SER A 71 -12.20 35.33 -38.20
CA SER A 71 -11.16 35.27 -39.23
C SER A 71 -10.96 36.63 -39.91
N ARG A 72 -12.06 37.31 -40.31
CA ARG A 72 -11.97 38.66 -40.89
C ARG A 72 -11.34 39.68 -39.94
N LEU A 73 -11.65 39.58 -38.64
CA LEU A 73 -11.05 40.44 -37.63
C LEU A 73 -9.54 40.18 -37.50
N LEU A 74 -9.15 38.90 -37.46
CA LEU A 74 -7.75 38.49 -37.36
C LEU A 74 -6.92 38.86 -38.61
N THR A 75 -7.53 38.89 -39.81
CA THR A 75 -6.87 39.38 -41.03
C THR A 75 -6.53 40.86 -40.93
N ARG A 76 -7.42 41.68 -40.35
CA ARG A 76 -7.18 43.13 -40.18
C ARG A 76 -6.18 43.41 -39.07
N ARG A 77 -6.25 42.64 -37.99
CA ARG A 77 -5.36 42.77 -36.83
C ARG A 77 -4.76 41.41 -36.46
N PRO A 78 -3.66 41.00 -37.11
CA PRO A 78 -2.99 39.75 -36.78
C PRO A 78 -2.38 39.81 -35.38
N GLY A 79 -2.33 38.66 -34.69
CA GLY A 79 -1.68 38.52 -33.39
C GLY A 79 -2.56 38.76 -32.16
N LEU A 80 -3.85 39.09 -32.33
CA LEU A 80 -4.80 39.18 -31.21
C LEU A 80 -5.11 37.78 -30.65
N ALA A 81 -4.50 37.42 -29.52
CA ALA A 81 -4.67 36.11 -28.89
C ALA A 81 -6.15 35.81 -28.56
N PRO A 82 -6.96 36.73 -28.02
CA PRO A 82 -8.38 36.48 -27.77
C PRO A 82 -9.18 36.12 -29.04
N VAL A 83 -8.90 36.80 -30.14
CA VAL A 83 -9.59 36.58 -31.42
C VAL A 83 -9.15 35.25 -32.05
N ALA A 84 -7.85 34.96 -32.03
CA ALA A 84 -7.29 33.71 -32.53
C ALA A 84 -7.81 32.49 -31.74
N THR A 85 -7.88 32.60 -30.40
CA THR A 85 -8.45 31.56 -29.53
C THR A 85 -9.95 31.41 -29.74
N GLY A 86 -10.71 32.50 -29.90
CA GLY A 86 -12.12 32.43 -30.27
C GLY A 86 -12.34 31.71 -31.61
N LEU A 87 -11.49 31.97 -32.61
CA LEU A 87 -11.54 31.29 -33.90
C LEU A 87 -11.22 29.80 -33.77
N ALA A 88 -10.26 29.44 -32.93
CA ALA A 88 -9.92 28.04 -32.63
C ALA A 88 -11.08 27.34 -31.89
N TYR A 89 -11.75 27.98 -30.94
CA TYR A 89 -12.97 27.45 -30.32
C TYR A 89 -14.12 27.28 -31.32
N ALA A 90 -14.28 28.20 -32.27
CA ALA A 90 -15.26 28.05 -33.34
C ALA A 90 -14.96 26.83 -34.22
N ARG A 91 -13.68 26.56 -34.53
CA ARG A 91 -13.26 25.34 -35.23
C ARG A 91 -13.49 24.08 -34.40
N LEU A 92 -13.22 24.14 -33.09
CA LEU A 92 -13.46 23.04 -32.15
C LEU A 92 -14.93 22.63 -32.16
N ARG A 93 -15.85 23.60 -32.08
CA ARG A 93 -17.29 23.34 -32.17
C ARG A 93 -17.75 22.79 -33.50
N ALA A 94 -17.10 23.20 -34.57
CA ALA A 94 -17.37 22.70 -35.90
C ALA A 94 -16.82 21.27 -36.12
N GLY A 95 -16.27 20.60 -35.10
CA GLY A 95 -15.69 19.26 -35.20
C GLY A 95 -14.31 19.22 -35.86
N ARG A 96 -13.72 20.38 -36.16
CA ARG A 96 -12.43 20.50 -36.85
C ARG A 96 -11.30 20.49 -35.83
N PHE A 97 -11.15 19.38 -35.12
CA PHE A 97 -10.29 19.28 -33.94
C PHE A 97 -8.79 19.51 -34.26
N ALA A 98 -8.31 19.01 -35.40
CA ALA A 98 -6.91 19.20 -35.81
C ALA A 98 -6.60 20.68 -36.10
N GLU A 99 -7.47 21.37 -36.86
CA GLU A 99 -7.32 22.80 -37.14
C GLU A 99 -7.49 23.67 -35.89
N ALA A 100 -8.38 23.26 -34.98
CA ALA A 100 -8.55 23.92 -33.69
C ALA A 100 -7.26 23.82 -32.86
N GLY A 101 -6.69 22.61 -32.74
CA GLY A 101 -5.42 22.35 -32.05
C GLY A 101 -4.30 23.25 -32.57
N GLN A 102 -4.05 23.25 -33.89
CA GLN A 102 -3.05 24.13 -34.51
C GLN A 102 -3.32 25.61 -34.24
N GLY A 103 -4.59 26.02 -34.20
CA GLY A 103 -4.99 27.38 -33.86
C GLY A 103 -4.63 27.75 -32.41
N PHE A 104 -4.87 26.84 -31.47
CA PHE A 104 -4.50 27.03 -30.07
C PHE A 104 -2.98 27.00 -29.88
N ASP A 105 -2.27 26.08 -30.52
CA ASP A 105 -0.81 25.97 -30.42
C ASP A 105 -0.11 27.25 -30.85
N ARG A 106 -0.53 27.87 -31.96
CA ARG A 106 0.01 29.18 -32.40
C ARG A 106 -0.23 30.31 -31.40
N VAL A 107 -1.32 30.24 -30.62
CA VAL A 107 -1.55 31.21 -29.54
C VAL A 107 -0.60 30.90 -28.38
N LEU A 108 -0.44 29.63 -28.02
CA LEU A 108 0.43 29.18 -26.93
C LEU A 108 1.92 29.37 -27.23
N GLU A 109 2.34 29.38 -28.49
CA GLU A 109 3.70 29.77 -28.91
C GLU A 109 4.05 31.20 -28.48
N ARG A 110 3.05 32.10 -28.48
CA ARG A 110 3.22 33.53 -28.12
C ARG A 110 2.84 33.82 -26.68
N ARG A 111 1.85 33.12 -26.15
CA ARG A 111 1.36 33.23 -24.77
C ARG A 111 1.24 31.83 -24.14
N PRO A 112 2.35 31.27 -23.61
CA PRO A 112 2.38 29.90 -23.10
C PRO A 112 1.40 29.62 -21.96
N GLU A 113 0.97 30.64 -21.23
CA GLU A 113 0.11 30.55 -20.06
C GLU A 113 -1.33 31.05 -20.32
N TYR A 114 -1.70 31.28 -21.58
CA TYR A 114 -3.04 31.78 -21.89
C TYR A 114 -4.11 30.71 -21.66
N LEU A 115 -4.71 30.73 -20.47
CA LEU A 115 -5.64 29.73 -19.96
C LEU A 115 -6.74 29.30 -20.96
N PRO A 116 -7.44 30.22 -21.66
CA PRO A 116 -8.46 29.83 -22.63
C PRO A 116 -7.88 28.99 -23.78
N ALA A 117 -6.66 29.28 -24.25
CA ALA A 117 -6.00 28.47 -25.26
C ALA A 117 -5.53 27.13 -24.71
N LEU A 118 -5.04 27.05 -23.47
CA LEU A 118 -4.65 25.78 -22.83
C LEU A 118 -5.85 24.83 -22.69
N VAL A 119 -6.98 25.32 -22.18
CA VAL A 119 -8.21 24.52 -22.04
C VAL A 119 -8.77 24.11 -23.41
N GLY A 120 -8.73 25.02 -24.39
CA GLY A 120 -9.13 24.75 -25.77
C GLY A 120 -8.26 23.68 -26.44
N ALA A 121 -6.93 23.78 -26.33
CA ALA A 121 -5.98 22.81 -26.85
C ALA A 121 -6.17 21.43 -26.22
N GLY A 122 -6.30 21.37 -24.88
CA GLY A 122 -6.58 20.12 -24.17
C GLY A 122 -7.88 19.48 -24.63
N SER A 123 -8.94 20.27 -24.80
CA SER A 123 -10.22 19.78 -25.33
C SER A 123 -10.10 19.29 -26.79
N ALA A 124 -9.36 20.00 -27.63
CA ALA A 124 -9.10 19.58 -29.01
C ALA A 124 -8.32 18.25 -29.07
N ALA A 125 -7.27 18.12 -28.26
CA ALA A 125 -6.48 16.90 -28.14
C ALA A 125 -7.33 15.72 -27.65
N PHE A 126 -8.14 15.93 -26.61
CA PHE A 126 -9.05 14.93 -26.06
C PHE A 126 -10.04 14.41 -27.10
N ARG A 127 -10.67 15.31 -27.87
CA ARG A 127 -11.63 14.94 -28.92
C ARG A 127 -10.99 14.21 -30.11
N ARG A 128 -9.67 14.36 -30.32
CA ARG A 128 -8.90 13.57 -31.31
C ARG A 128 -8.49 12.19 -30.79
N GLY A 129 -8.69 11.89 -29.50
CA GLY A 129 -8.19 10.68 -28.85
C GLY A 129 -6.71 10.74 -28.43
N ALA A 130 -6.07 11.91 -28.56
CA ALA A 130 -4.71 12.17 -28.09
C ALA A 130 -4.75 12.55 -26.59
N VAL A 131 -5.08 11.56 -25.74
CA VAL A 131 -5.40 11.77 -24.32
C VAL A 131 -4.16 12.19 -23.53
N GLU A 132 -2.98 11.70 -23.89
CA GLU A 132 -1.69 12.06 -23.29
C GLU A 132 -1.32 13.53 -23.56
N GLU A 133 -1.53 14.00 -24.79
CA GLU A 133 -1.37 15.42 -25.14
C GLU A 133 -2.37 16.28 -24.34
N ALA A 134 -3.63 15.84 -24.27
CA ALA A 134 -4.66 16.53 -23.50
C ALA A 134 -4.26 16.67 -22.02
N LEU A 135 -3.71 15.61 -21.42
CA LEU A 135 -3.23 15.64 -20.04
C LEU A 135 -2.14 16.71 -19.84
N GLY A 136 -1.22 16.85 -20.80
CA GLY A 136 -0.20 17.88 -20.80
C GLY A 136 -0.77 19.30 -20.79
N TYR A 137 -1.73 19.60 -21.68
CA TYR A 137 -2.38 20.92 -21.72
C TYR A 137 -3.18 21.21 -20.44
N PHE A 138 -3.93 20.24 -19.91
CA PHE A 138 -4.73 20.43 -18.70
C PHE A 138 -3.88 20.56 -17.43
N ARG A 139 -2.74 19.86 -17.33
CA ARG A 139 -1.77 20.09 -16.24
C ARG A 139 -1.22 21.52 -16.26
N ARG A 140 -0.86 22.02 -17.45
CA ARG A 140 -0.46 23.44 -17.61
C ARG A 140 -1.59 24.39 -17.25
N ALA A 141 -2.83 24.10 -17.67
CA ALA A 141 -3.99 24.90 -17.28
C ALA A 141 -4.20 24.93 -15.76
N GLN A 142 -3.99 23.80 -15.07
CA GLN A 142 -4.09 23.73 -13.61
C GLN A 142 -2.98 24.54 -12.93
N ALA A 143 -1.76 24.56 -13.47
CA ALA A 143 -0.70 25.40 -12.94
C ALA A 143 -1.04 26.91 -13.03
N VAL A 144 -1.70 27.33 -14.11
CA VAL A 144 -2.13 28.73 -14.30
C VAL A 144 -3.35 29.08 -13.43
N ALA A 145 -4.30 28.15 -13.29
CA ALA A 145 -5.53 28.37 -12.52
C ALA A 145 -5.85 27.15 -11.63
N PRO A 146 -5.16 27.00 -10.48
CA PRO A 146 -5.32 25.84 -9.58
C PRO A 146 -6.75 25.70 -9.05
N ASP A 147 -7.41 26.83 -8.84
CA ASP A 147 -8.73 26.91 -8.22
C ASP A 147 -9.90 26.92 -9.23
N ASP A 148 -9.63 26.86 -10.54
CA ASP A 148 -10.71 26.81 -11.54
C ASP A 148 -11.40 25.42 -11.54
N PRO A 149 -12.67 25.32 -11.11
CA PRO A 149 -13.38 24.04 -11.03
C PRO A 149 -13.50 23.35 -12.39
N ARG A 150 -13.52 24.11 -13.49
CA ARG A 150 -13.63 23.59 -14.85
C ARG A 150 -12.36 22.86 -15.24
N VAL A 151 -11.21 23.46 -14.95
CA VAL A 151 -9.90 22.85 -15.20
C VAL A 151 -9.73 21.60 -14.34
N ARG A 152 -10.09 21.65 -13.05
CA ARG A 152 -10.04 20.47 -12.17
C ARG A 152 -10.89 19.32 -12.69
N ARG A 153 -12.14 19.59 -13.08
CA ARG A 153 -13.05 18.57 -13.64
C ARG A 153 -12.47 17.94 -14.91
N ARG A 154 -12.00 18.76 -15.85
CA ARG A 154 -11.38 18.28 -17.09
C ARG A 154 -10.12 17.46 -16.84
N LEU A 155 -9.25 17.93 -15.96
CA LEU A 155 -8.06 17.19 -15.61
C LEU A 155 -8.42 15.84 -14.97
N GLY A 156 -9.42 15.78 -14.10
CA GLY A 156 -9.92 14.54 -13.51
C GLY A 156 -10.41 13.53 -14.58
N GLU A 157 -11.24 13.98 -15.52
CA GLU A 157 -11.73 13.17 -16.64
C GLU A 157 -10.56 12.61 -17.48
N VAL A 158 -9.59 13.47 -17.82
CA VAL A 158 -8.45 13.08 -18.65
C VAL A 158 -7.50 12.16 -17.89
N LYS A 159 -7.21 12.44 -16.61
CA LYS A 159 -6.42 11.56 -15.75
C LYS A 159 -7.02 10.16 -15.68
N LEU A 160 -8.33 10.07 -15.47
CA LEU A 160 -9.05 8.78 -15.42
C LEU A 160 -8.85 8.02 -16.73
N GLN A 161 -9.11 8.67 -17.87
CA GLN A 161 -8.98 7.99 -19.16
C GLN A 161 -7.53 7.58 -19.49
N VAL A 162 -6.53 8.42 -19.19
CA VAL A 162 -5.11 8.01 -19.35
C VAL A 162 -4.82 6.81 -18.45
N THR A 163 -5.22 6.88 -17.19
CA THR A 163 -4.98 5.82 -16.21
C THR A 163 -5.61 4.51 -16.66
N GLU A 164 -6.87 4.51 -17.08
CA GLU A 164 -7.58 3.32 -17.58
C GLU A 164 -6.89 2.71 -18.80
N ARG A 165 -6.45 3.53 -19.76
CA ARG A 165 -5.72 3.05 -20.95
C ARG A 165 -4.37 2.43 -20.58
N ARG A 166 -3.64 3.05 -19.66
CA ARG A 166 -2.35 2.56 -19.15
C ARG A 166 -2.52 1.26 -18.39
N VAL A 167 -3.48 1.19 -17.47
CA VAL A 167 -3.80 -0.04 -16.72
C VAL A 167 -4.23 -1.16 -17.65
N ALA A 168 -5.10 -0.90 -18.64
CA ALA A 168 -5.50 -1.92 -19.61
C ALA A 168 -4.32 -2.42 -20.45
N THR A 169 -3.38 -1.53 -20.79
CA THR A 169 -2.15 -1.92 -21.51
C THR A 169 -1.21 -2.73 -20.62
N ALA A 170 -1.10 -2.37 -19.34
CA ALA A 170 -0.34 -3.12 -18.35
C ALA A 170 -0.91 -4.53 -18.15
N GLN A 171 -2.24 -4.65 -18.02
CA GLN A 171 -2.92 -5.93 -17.86
C GLN A 171 -2.67 -6.86 -19.05
N ARG A 172 -2.75 -6.35 -20.28
CA ARG A 172 -2.40 -7.14 -21.47
C ARG A 172 -0.94 -7.59 -21.46
N ALA A 173 -0.02 -6.70 -21.04
CA ALA A 173 1.39 -7.07 -20.92
C ALA A 173 1.59 -8.20 -19.87
N LEU A 174 0.84 -8.18 -18.76
CA LEU A 174 0.85 -9.28 -17.77
C LEU A 174 0.31 -10.59 -18.35
N GLU A 175 -0.77 -10.54 -19.13
CA GLU A 175 -1.32 -11.71 -19.84
C GLU A 175 -0.32 -12.28 -20.85
N GLU A 176 0.47 -11.42 -21.49
CA GLU A 176 1.57 -11.76 -22.39
C GLU A 176 2.83 -12.28 -21.65
N GLY A 177 2.87 -12.16 -20.31
CA GLY A 177 4.02 -12.51 -19.47
C GLY A 177 5.12 -11.44 -19.42
N ASP A 178 4.92 -10.29 -20.08
CA ASP A 178 5.84 -9.16 -20.09
C ASP A 178 5.65 -8.27 -18.84
N THR A 179 6.18 -8.76 -17.72
CA THR A 179 6.11 -8.05 -16.42
C THR A 179 6.86 -6.72 -16.45
N GLY A 180 7.93 -6.61 -17.25
CA GLY A 180 8.72 -5.37 -17.36
C GLY A 180 7.89 -4.24 -17.98
N ARG A 181 7.25 -4.51 -19.12
CA ARG A 181 6.34 -3.54 -19.76
C ARG A 181 5.13 -3.22 -18.89
N ALA A 182 4.59 -4.20 -18.17
CA ALA A 182 3.49 -3.96 -17.22
C ALA A 182 3.90 -2.95 -16.13
N ILE A 183 5.10 -3.09 -15.56
CA ILE A 183 5.64 -2.16 -14.56
C ILE A 183 5.77 -0.74 -15.13
N GLU A 184 6.27 -0.59 -16.36
CA GLU A 184 6.37 0.72 -17.03
C GLU A 184 5.00 1.38 -17.21
N GLU A 185 4.00 0.62 -17.66
CA GLU A 185 2.64 1.14 -17.85
C GLU A 185 1.96 1.50 -16.51
N TYR A 186 2.18 0.71 -15.45
CA TYR A 186 1.70 1.08 -14.10
C TYR A 186 2.40 2.31 -13.54
N ARG A 187 3.70 2.52 -13.82
CA ARG A 187 4.41 3.76 -13.47
C ARG A 187 3.78 4.96 -14.18
N ALA A 188 3.56 4.86 -15.48
CA ALA A 188 2.90 5.92 -16.25
C ALA A 188 1.46 6.20 -15.78
N ALA A 189 0.71 5.16 -15.38
CA ALA A 189 -0.61 5.30 -14.77
C ALA A 189 -0.53 6.05 -13.43
N LEU A 190 0.44 5.71 -12.57
CA LEU A 190 0.64 6.37 -11.29
C LEU A 190 1.11 7.83 -11.46
N GLU A 191 1.89 8.17 -12.48
CA GLU A 191 2.22 9.56 -12.80
C GLU A 191 0.99 10.37 -13.24
N ALA A 192 0.06 9.74 -13.96
CA ALA A 192 -1.21 10.36 -14.32
C ALA A 192 -2.08 10.65 -13.09
N ALA A 193 -2.22 9.66 -12.20
CA ALA A 193 -3.07 9.75 -11.02
C ALA A 193 -2.33 9.30 -9.73
N PRO A 194 -1.39 10.12 -9.21
CA PRO A 194 -0.59 9.79 -8.01
C PRO A 194 -1.43 9.63 -6.75
N GLU A 195 -2.64 10.18 -6.75
CA GLU A 195 -3.66 10.11 -5.71
C GLU A 195 -4.39 8.76 -5.64
N VAL A 196 -4.13 7.80 -6.53
CA VAL A 196 -4.80 6.49 -6.51
C VAL A 196 -3.92 5.47 -5.79
N ALA A 197 -4.30 5.09 -4.56
CA ALA A 197 -3.55 4.13 -3.75
C ALA A 197 -3.44 2.75 -4.41
N GLY A 198 -4.51 2.30 -5.08
CA GLY A 198 -4.54 1.00 -5.77
C GLY A 198 -3.45 0.84 -6.83
N LEU A 199 -3.17 1.89 -7.63
CA LEU A 199 -2.10 1.84 -8.65
C LEU A 199 -0.73 1.65 -8.01
N ARG A 200 -0.50 2.36 -6.90
CA ARG A 200 0.75 2.30 -6.15
C ARG A 200 0.96 0.93 -5.52
N LEU A 201 -0.09 0.35 -4.96
CA LEU A 201 -0.07 -1.00 -4.38
C LEU A 201 0.18 -2.07 -5.44
N GLU A 202 -0.48 -1.99 -6.59
CA GLU A 202 -0.26 -2.94 -7.69
C GLU A 202 1.16 -2.83 -8.26
N LEU A 203 1.66 -1.61 -8.47
CA LEU A 203 3.04 -1.41 -8.90
C LEU A 203 4.04 -1.99 -7.90
N ALA A 204 3.84 -1.73 -6.60
CA ALA A 204 4.70 -2.29 -5.55
C ALA A 204 4.63 -3.83 -5.51
N ARG A 205 3.45 -4.43 -5.70
CA ARG A 205 3.30 -5.89 -5.80
C ARG A 205 4.12 -6.44 -6.97
N LEU A 206 3.97 -5.86 -8.17
CA LEU A 206 4.71 -6.29 -9.35
C LEU A 206 6.23 -6.16 -9.18
N LEU A 207 6.70 -5.11 -8.51
CA LEU A 207 8.11 -4.92 -8.21
C LEU A 207 8.63 -5.98 -7.24
N VAL A 208 7.88 -6.33 -6.19
CA VAL A 208 8.22 -7.43 -5.28
C VAL A 208 8.26 -8.76 -6.03
N ASP A 209 7.27 -9.06 -6.87
CA ASP A 209 7.20 -10.28 -7.66
C ASP A 209 8.38 -10.39 -8.66
N ALA A 210 8.88 -9.24 -9.14
CA ALA A 210 10.08 -9.13 -9.97
C ALA A 210 11.40 -9.17 -9.17
N GLY A 211 11.36 -9.29 -7.84
CA GLY A 211 12.54 -9.31 -6.96
C GLY A 211 13.09 -7.93 -6.57
N ASP A 212 12.43 -6.84 -6.97
CA ASP A 212 12.80 -5.45 -6.63
C ASP A 212 12.01 -4.93 -5.42
N ALA A 213 12.19 -5.58 -4.26
CA ALA A 213 11.59 -5.13 -3.01
C ALA A 213 12.05 -3.70 -2.58
N PRO A 214 13.31 -3.28 -2.76
CA PRO A 214 13.73 -1.90 -2.48
C PRO A 214 13.03 -0.85 -3.36
N GLY A 215 12.86 -1.14 -4.66
CA GLY A 215 12.09 -0.29 -5.57
C GLY A 215 10.62 -0.21 -5.18
N ALA A 216 10.01 -1.33 -4.77
CA ALA A 216 8.65 -1.37 -4.24
C ALA A 216 8.48 -0.48 -3.01
N ALA A 217 9.41 -0.54 -2.05
CA ALA A 217 9.41 0.33 -0.87
C ALA A 217 9.48 1.81 -1.26
N THR A 218 10.38 2.17 -2.19
CA THR A 218 10.53 3.55 -2.68
C THR A 218 9.24 4.11 -3.28
N VAL A 219 8.53 3.30 -4.08
CA VAL A 219 7.24 3.68 -4.68
C VAL A 219 6.16 3.92 -3.61
N LEU A 220 6.13 3.10 -2.56
CA LEU A 220 5.16 3.23 -1.48
C LEU A 220 5.47 4.43 -0.57
N GLU A 221 6.75 4.71 -0.32
CA GLU A 221 7.21 5.86 0.48
C GLU A 221 6.89 7.21 -0.14
N ALA A 222 6.80 7.28 -1.47
CA ALA A 222 6.39 8.49 -2.17
C ALA A 222 4.91 8.87 -1.95
N ASP A 223 4.12 8.06 -1.24
CA ASP A 223 2.74 8.40 -0.88
C ASP A 223 2.67 9.40 0.29
N THR A 224 2.28 10.63 0.01
CA THR A 224 2.12 11.68 1.02
C THR A 224 0.79 11.63 1.76
N ARG A 225 -0.14 10.75 1.34
CA ARG A 225 -1.51 10.69 1.88
C ARG A 225 -1.61 9.84 3.14
N GLU A 226 -0.58 9.03 3.41
CA GLU A 226 -0.56 8.07 4.52
C GLU A 226 -1.83 7.20 4.47
N ASP A 227 -2.08 6.59 3.31
CA ASP A 227 -3.13 5.59 3.14
C ASP A 227 -2.80 4.35 3.99
N ARG A 228 -3.80 3.82 4.72
CA ARG A 228 -3.60 2.69 5.64
C ARG A 228 -3.01 1.47 4.94
N GLN A 229 -3.54 1.11 3.77
CA GLN A 229 -3.13 -0.10 3.06
C GLN A 229 -1.73 0.07 2.48
N VAL A 230 -1.39 1.26 1.98
CA VAL A 230 -0.05 1.61 1.50
C VAL A 230 0.97 1.50 2.64
N MET A 231 0.67 2.03 3.82
CA MET A 231 1.58 1.96 4.97
C MET A 231 1.77 0.54 5.49
N LEU A 232 0.69 -0.26 5.57
CA LEU A 232 0.81 -1.66 5.98
C LEU A 232 1.70 -2.46 5.02
N ARG A 233 1.52 -2.26 3.71
CA ARG A 233 2.34 -2.92 2.69
C ARG A 233 3.79 -2.43 2.72
N LEU A 234 4.02 -1.14 2.94
CA LEU A 234 5.37 -0.59 3.07
C LEU A 234 6.10 -1.20 4.27
N GLY A 235 5.47 -1.23 5.45
CA GLY A 235 6.06 -1.84 6.64
C GLY A 235 6.37 -3.33 6.44
N GLU A 236 5.50 -4.06 5.74
CA GLU A 236 5.71 -5.48 5.41
C GLU A 236 6.95 -5.67 4.54
N ILE A 237 7.09 -4.87 3.48
CA ILE A 237 8.25 -4.92 2.57
C ILE A 237 9.53 -4.55 3.33
N LEU A 238 9.52 -3.48 4.13
CA LEU A 238 10.67 -3.06 4.94
C LEU A 238 11.08 -4.13 5.95
N SER A 239 10.12 -4.82 6.56
CA SER A 239 10.38 -5.95 7.47
C SER A 239 11.04 -7.13 6.72
N GLY A 240 10.57 -7.43 5.51
CA GLY A 240 11.19 -8.43 4.62
C GLY A 240 12.62 -8.06 4.20
N LEU A 241 12.91 -6.77 4.05
CA LEU A 241 14.26 -6.24 3.81
C LEU A 241 15.14 -6.19 5.07
N GLN A 242 14.63 -6.63 6.23
CA GLN A 242 15.27 -6.51 7.55
C GLN A 242 15.55 -5.07 7.98
N GLU A 243 14.88 -4.10 7.37
CA GLU A 243 14.95 -2.68 7.73
C GLU A 243 13.98 -2.37 8.87
N TYR A 244 14.05 -3.14 9.94
CA TYR A 244 13.09 -3.11 11.05
C TYR A 244 12.89 -1.72 11.68
N PRO A 245 13.93 -0.87 11.88
CA PRO A 245 13.71 0.48 12.40
C PRO A 245 12.79 1.33 11.53
N ARG A 246 12.91 1.22 10.20
CA ARG A 246 12.02 1.92 9.25
C ARG A 246 10.62 1.31 9.26
N ALA A 247 10.51 -0.02 9.28
CA ALA A 247 9.21 -0.71 9.37
C ALA A 247 8.43 -0.31 10.63
N LEU A 248 9.09 -0.32 11.80
CA LEU A 248 8.51 0.08 13.08
C LEU A 248 8.11 1.56 13.09
N ALA A 249 8.86 2.45 12.43
CA ALA A 249 8.46 3.85 12.28
C ALA A 249 7.18 4.00 11.43
N VAL A 250 7.01 3.18 10.38
CA VAL A 250 5.78 3.15 9.56
C VAL A 250 4.59 2.62 10.37
N TYR A 251 4.75 1.51 11.09
CA TYR A 251 3.68 0.98 11.95
C TYR A 251 3.35 1.91 13.10
N GLY A 252 4.34 2.60 13.68
CA GLY A 252 4.13 3.60 14.72
C GLY A 252 3.24 4.76 14.26
N ARG A 253 3.38 5.21 13.00
CA ARG A 253 2.48 6.22 12.42
C ARG A 253 1.04 5.72 12.26
N LEU A 254 0.86 4.44 11.88
CA LEU A 254 -0.45 3.80 11.85
C LEU A 254 -1.10 3.76 13.24
N LEU A 255 -0.35 3.27 14.24
CA LEU A 255 -0.81 3.12 15.62
C LEU A 255 -1.04 4.48 16.32
N ALA A 256 -0.36 5.54 15.89
CA ALA A 256 -0.64 6.89 16.37
C ALA A 256 -2.01 7.42 15.92
N ARG A 257 -2.52 6.94 14.78
CA ARG A 257 -3.86 7.30 14.25
C ARG A 257 -4.94 6.37 14.78
N ASP A 258 -4.67 5.07 14.79
CA ASP A 258 -5.53 4.04 15.33
C ASP A 258 -4.73 3.09 16.24
N PRO A 259 -4.73 3.33 17.57
CA PRO A 259 -4.00 2.51 18.53
C PRO A 259 -4.50 1.06 18.63
N GLN A 260 -5.63 0.72 18.01
CA GLN A 260 -6.23 -0.61 18.06
C GLN A 260 -6.25 -1.28 16.68
N ASP A 261 -5.52 -0.74 15.69
CA ASP A 261 -5.40 -1.38 14.37
C ASP A 261 -4.77 -2.79 14.53
N PRO A 262 -5.54 -3.86 14.28
CA PRO A 262 -5.09 -5.22 14.58
C PRO A 262 -3.93 -5.65 13.68
N ASP A 263 -3.91 -5.19 12.43
CA ASP A 263 -2.83 -5.50 11.49
C ASP A 263 -1.55 -4.77 11.86
N ALA A 264 -1.67 -3.49 12.25
CA ALA A 264 -0.50 -2.70 12.63
C ALA A 264 0.08 -3.20 13.96
N LEU A 265 -0.74 -3.54 14.96
CA LEU A 265 -0.29 -4.12 16.22
C LEU A 265 0.45 -5.44 15.99
N ARG A 266 -0.18 -6.36 15.25
CA ARG A 266 0.41 -7.67 14.96
C ARG A 266 1.73 -7.54 14.20
N ARG A 267 1.74 -6.81 13.08
CA ARG A 267 2.96 -6.67 12.25
C ARG A 267 4.05 -5.85 12.94
N SER A 268 3.70 -4.86 13.75
CA SER A 268 4.68 -4.13 14.55
C SER A 268 5.31 -5.01 15.62
N GLY A 269 4.53 -5.88 16.27
CA GLY A 269 5.04 -6.89 17.21
C GLY A 269 6.01 -7.84 16.50
N GLU A 270 5.59 -8.44 15.39
CA GLU A 270 6.43 -9.33 14.57
C GLU A 270 7.75 -8.66 14.14
N ALA A 271 7.69 -7.39 13.70
CA ALA A 271 8.88 -6.64 13.31
C ALA A 271 9.78 -6.29 14.51
N HIS A 272 9.20 -6.01 15.67
CA HIS A 272 9.94 -5.75 16.91
C HIS A 272 10.67 -7.00 17.39
N ASP A 273 9.96 -8.13 17.50
CA ASP A 273 10.52 -9.40 17.93
C ASP A 273 11.65 -9.86 16.98
N ALA A 274 11.44 -9.71 15.67
CA ALA A 274 12.47 -9.99 14.68
C ALA A 274 13.69 -9.07 14.80
N PHE A 275 13.49 -7.78 15.12
CA PHE A 275 14.57 -6.84 15.36
C PHE A 275 15.38 -7.18 16.61
N GLU A 276 14.70 -7.53 17.72
CA GLU A 276 15.37 -7.96 18.94
C GLU A 276 16.13 -9.26 18.72
N LEU A 277 15.54 -10.24 18.03
CA LEU A 277 16.20 -11.49 17.66
C LEU A 277 17.45 -11.24 16.82
N LEU A 278 17.43 -10.30 15.86
CA LEU A 278 18.59 -9.97 15.02
C LEU A 278 19.80 -9.47 15.83
N LYS A 279 19.56 -8.78 16.95
CA LYS A 279 20.62 -8.31 17.86
C LYS A 279 21.25 -9.44 18.67
N MET A 280 20.56 -10.58 18.79
CA MET A 280 21.06 -11.70 19.58
C MET A 280 22.26 -12.38 18.91
N PRO A 281 23.19 -12.94 19.70
CA PRO A 281 24.30 -13.74 19.18
C PRO A 281 23.83 -14.85 18.23
N GLU A 282 24.69 -15.25 17.29
CA GLU A 282 24.38 -16.33 16.34
C GLU A 282 23.98 -17.62 17.06
N GLU A 283 24.62 -17.91 18.20
CA GLU A 283 24.35 -19.06 19.05
C GLU A 283 22.92 -19.09 19.59
N TYR A 284 22.33 -17.93 19.92
CA TYR A 284 20.93 -17.84 20.32
C TYR A 284 20.00 -18.06 19.13
N ARG A 285 20.26 -17.37 18.01
CA ARG A 285 19.40 -17.42 16.82
C ARG A 285 19.28 -18.82 16.22
N ARG A 286 20.31 -19.67 16.36
CA ARG A 286 20.30 -21.07 15.89
C ARG A 286 19.55 -22.05 16.79
N ILE A 287 19.19 -21.66 18.02
CA ILE A 287 18.59 -22.60 18.99
C ILE A 287 17.33 -23.23 18.41
N ALA A 288 16.41 -22.44 17.86
CA ALA A 288 15.14 -22.92 17.32
C ALA A 288 15.29 -24.02 16.26
N GLY A 289 16.36 -23.99 15.46
CA GLY A 289 16.66 -24.98 14.41
C GLY A 289 17.52 -26.16 14.88
N ALA A 290 17.98 -26.18 16.13
CA ALA A 290 18.89 -27.22 16.60
C ALA A 290 18.16 -28.58 16.75
N PRO A 291 18.73 -29.70 16.29
CA PRO A 291 18.12 -31.03 16.46
C PRO A 291 18.11 -31.49 17.93
N ARG A 292 19.03 -30.93 18.74
CA ARG A 292 19.08 -31.09 20.20
C ARG A 292 19.67 -29.83 20.81
N ILE A 293 19.15 -29.39 21.96
CA ILE A 293 19.70 -28.22 22.66
C ILE A 293 20.70 -28.61 23.74
N SER A 294 21.60 -27.68 24.05
CA SER A 294 22.52 -27.73 25.16
C SER A 294 21.95 -27.06 26.42
N ARG A 295 22.60 -27.27 27.57
CA ARG A 295 22.24 -26.60 28.83
C ARG A 295 22.44 -25.09 28.77
N ALA A 296 23.44 -24.62 28.00
CA ALA A 296 23.62 -23.21 27.71
C ALA A 296 22.43 -22.62 26.94
N ASP A 297 21.94 -23.36 25.94
CA ASP A 297 20.80 -22.94 25.13
C ASP A 297 19.53 -22.84 25.99
N LEU A 298 19.26 -23.83 26.84
CA LEU A 298 18.12 -23.79 27.77
C LEU A 298 18.23 -22.63 28.76
N ALA A 299 19.43 -22.35 29.28
CA ALA A 299 19.66 -21.22 30.18
C ALA A 299 19.33 -19.89 29.48
N ALA A 300 19.81 -19.73 28.24
CA ALA A 300 19.55 -18.54 27.44
C ALA A 300 18.06 -18.38 27.12
N LEU A 301 17.39 -19.44 26.63
CA LEU A 301 15.95 -19.40 26.34
C LEU A 301 15.15 -18.96 27.56
N VAL A 302 15.37 -19.59 28.73
CA VAL A 302 14.60 -19.25 29.93
C VAL A 302 14.88 -17.82 30.40
N ALA A 303 16.14 -17.39 30.39
CA ALA A 303 16.51 -16.04 30.84
C ALA A 303 16.00 -14.93 29.93
N VAL A 304 15.97 -15.16 28.60
CA VAL A 304 15.54 -14.16 27.62
C VAL A 304 14.02 -14.11 27.48
N GLU A 305 13.37 -15.26 27.33
CA GLU A 305 11.94 -15.32 27.00
C GLU A 305 11.04 -15.12 28.23
N VAL A 306 11.44 -15.61 29.41
CA VAL A 306 10.62 -15.54 30.63
C VAL A 306 10.89 -14.24 31.39
N THR A 307 10.43 -13.12 30.81
CA THR A 307 10.69 -11.76 31.32
C THR A 307 10.19 -11.51 32.75
N ALA A 308 9.16 -12.25 33.22
CA ALA A 308 8.70 -12.22 34.61
C ALA A 308 9.80 -12.54 35.64
N LEU A 309 10.86 -13.26 35.25
CA LEU A 309 11.99 -13.58 36.13
C LEU A 309 12.74 -12.34 36.62
N SER A 310 12.68 -11.23 35.89
CA SER A 310 13.26 -9.94 36.30
C SER A 310 12.70 -9.40 37.63
N ARG A 311 11.52 -9.85 38.05
CA ARG A 311 10.86 -9.45 39.31
C ARG A 311 11.20 -10.37 40.48
N VAL A 312 11.82 -11.52 40.20
CA VAL A 312 12.13 -12.51 41.22
C VAL A 312 13.45 -12.13 41.88
N LYS A 313 13.44 -12.06 43.21
CA LYS A 313 14.65 -11.77 43.98
C LYS A 313 15.65 -12.92 43.84
N GLU A 314 16.83 -12.60 43.32
CA GLU A 314 17.95 -13.54 43.22
C GLU A 314 18.40 -14.05 44.59
N ARG A 315 18.86 -15.30 44.61
CA ARG A 315 19.53 -15.92 45.75
C ARG A 315 21.04 -15.86 45.54
N GLU A 316 21.81 -16.28 46.55
CA GLU A 316 23.25 -16.42 46.40
C GLU A 316 23.56 -17.42 45.27
N PRO A 317 24.26 -17.00 44.20
CA PRO A 317 24.39 -17.80 42.99
C PRO A 317 25.29 -19.00 43.24
N LYS A 318 24.83 -20.18 42.79
CA LYS A 318 25.66 -21.39 42.72
C LYS A 318 26.83 -21.11 41.77
N VAL A 319 28.06 -21.26 42.24
CA VAL A 319 29.26 -21.02 41.42
C VAL A 319 29.54 -22.23 40.53
N ALA A 320 29.63 -21.98 39.21
CA ALA A 320 30.06 -22.96 38.22
C ALA A 320 31.45 -22.60 37.69
N VAL A 321 32.39 -23.54 37.72
CA VAL A 321 33.81 -23.26 37.38
C VAL A 321 34.10 -23.26 35.87
N ASP A 322 33.22 -23.83 35.05
CA ASP A 322 33.43 -24.15 33.63
C ASP A 322 32.62 -23.26 32.66
N ILE A 323 32.01 -22.17 33.13
CA ILE A 323 31.14 -21.31 32.31
C ILE A 323 31.85 -20.11 31.67
N SER A 324 33.12 -19.87 32.01
CA SER A 324 33.84 -18.66 31.62
C SER A 324 33.97 -18.47 30.11
N GLY A 325 34.08 -19.57 29.35
CA GLY A 325 34.13 -19.58 27.89
C GLY A 325 32.78 -19.84 27.21
N SER A 326 31.67 -19.88 27.96
CA SER A 326 30.35 -20.09 27.37
C SER A 326 29.78 -18.80 26.80
N TRP A 327 29.22 -18.86 25.59
CA TRP A 327 28.48 -17.76 24.99
C TRP A 327 27.29 -17.30 25.86
N ALA A 328 26.70 -18.23 26.62
CA ALA A 328 25.55 -17.99 27.48
C ALA A 328 25.94 -17.70 28.94
N ARG A 329 27.19 -17.31 29.23
CA ARG A 329 27.70 -17.13 30.61
C ARG A 329 26.76 -16.33 31.51
N GLU A 330 26.31 -15.16 31.06
CA GLU A 330 25.43 -14.29 31.84
C GLU A 330 24.06 -14.96 32.07
N HIS A 331 23.47 -15.56 31.04
CA HIS A 331 22.21 -16.30 31.17
C HIS A 331 22.34 -17.49 32.13
N ILE A 332 23.46 -18.21 32.08
CA ILE A 332 23.76 -19.31 33.00
C ILE A 332 23.84 -18.79 34.44
N ALA A 333 24.51 -17.65 34.67
CA ALA A 333 24.58 -17.04 35.99
C ALA A 333 23.17 -16.69 36.51
N THR A 334 22.31 -16.09 35.68
CA THR A 334 20.92 -15.76 36.03
C THR A 334 20.12 -16.99 36.45
N VAL A 335 20.11 -18.05 35.63
CA VAL A 335 19.32 -19.26 35.96
C VAL A 335 19.88 -20.03 37.16
N LEU A 336 21.17 -19.89 37.48
CA LEU A 336 21.77 -20.42 38.71
C LEU A 336 21.41 -19.59 39.95
N ALA A 337 21.40 -18.26 39.84
CA ALA A 337 20.99 -17.33 40.91
C ALA A 337 19.50 -17.49 41.28
N LEU A 338 18.67 -17.85 40.31
CA LEU A 338 17.25 -18.13 40.48
C LEU A 338 16.95 -19.59 40.84
N ASP A 339 17.96 -20.46 40.94
CA ASP A 339 17.81 -21.88 41.22
C ASP A 339 16.95 -22.63 40.17
N ILE A 340 16.92 -22.15 38.93
CA ILE A 340 16.17 -22.76 37.82
C ILE A 340 16.93 -23.96 37.25
N LEU A 341 18.25 -23.83 37.08
CA LEU A 341 19.15 -24.92 36.73
C LEU A 341 20.16 -25.15 37.86
N ASP A 342 20.76 -26.34 37.90
CA ASP A 342 21.76 -26.72 38.92
C ASP A 342 23.14 -26.93 38.33
N VAL A 343 24.17 -26.76 39.17
CA VAL A 343 25.51 -27.32 38.94
C VAL A 343 25.55 -28.79 39.36
N TYR A 344 26.42 -29.56 38.72
CA TYR A 344 26.71 -30.94 39.09
C TYR A 344 27.53 -30.98 40.40
N PRO A 345 27.61 -32.15 41.09
CA PRO A 345 28.36 -32.30 42.34
C PRO A 345 29.84 -31.90 42.26
N ASN A 346 30.42 -31.89 41.07
CA ASN A 346 31.79 -31.45 40.81
C ASN A 346 31.92 -29.94 40.54
N HIS A 347 30.90 -29.13 40.90
CA HIS A 347 30.84 -27.69 40.69
C HIS A 347 30.92 -27.24 39.21
N THR A 348 30.59 -28.13 38.28
CA THR A 348 30.49 -27.80 36.84
C THR A 348 29.04 -27.59 36.43
N PHE A 349 28.79 -26.68 35.50
CA PHE A 349 27.50 -26.51 34.85
C PHE A 349 27.37 -27.38 33.59
N GLN A 350 28.48 -27.68 32.91
CA GLN A 350 28.55 -28.38 31.63
C GLN A 350 27.69 -27.72 30.54
N PRO A 351 28.07 -26.52 30.05
CA PRO A 351 27.28 -25.76 29.07
C PRO A 351 26.86 -26.56 27.84
N ALA A 352 27.74 -27.45 27.34
CA ALA A 352 27.52 -28.25 26.14
C ALA A 352 26.69 -29.52 26.35
N ALA A 353 26.32 -29.87 27.59
CA ALA A 353 25.57 -31.11 27.84
C ALA A 353 24.17 -31.04 27.22
N THR A 354 23.74 -32.14 26.60
CA THR A 354 22.42 -32.23 25.96
C THR A 354 21.30 -32.22 27.00
N VAL A 355 20.30 -31.38 26.77
CA VAL A 355 19.08 -31.32 27.60
C VAL A 355 18.12 -32.44 27.21
N ARG A 356 17.58 -33.11 28.22
CA ARG A 356 16.55 -34.14 28.07
C ARG A 356 15.19 -33.60 28.51
N ARG A 357 14.10 -34.25 28.12
CA ARG A 357 12.74 -33.81 28.49
C ARG A 357 12.53 -33.67 29.99
N GLY A 358 13.13 -34.55 30.79
CA GLY A 358 13.10 -34.43 32.26
C GLY A 358 13.81 -33.17 32.77
N ASP A 359 14.91 -32.77 32.14
CA ASP A 359 15.63 -31.55 32.50
C ASP A 359 14.84 -30.29 32.14
N LEU A 360 14.19 -30.29 30.97
CA LEU A 360 13.28 -29.20 30.58
C LEU A 360 12.09 -29.10 31.53
N ALA A 361 11.43 -30.21 31.87
CA ALA A 361 10.32 -30.22 32.83
C ALA A 361 10.75 -29.73 34.22
N ARG A 362 11.97 -30.07 34.65
CA ARG A 362 12.54 -29.55 35.90
C ARG A 362 12.72 -28.04 35.86
N ALA A 363 13.30 -27.49 34.78
CA ALA A 363 13.47 -26.05 34.62
C ALA A 363 12.13 -25.31 34.61
N VAL A 364 11.18 -25.77 33.79
CA VAL A 364 9.81 -25.23 33.69
C VAL A 364 9.11 -25.28 35.05
N GLY A 365 9.13 -26.43 35.72
CA GLY A 365 8.51 -26.61 37.02
C GLY A 365 9.10 -25.68 38.09
N ARG A 366 10.40 -25.40 38.04
CA ARG A 366 11.06 -24.45 38.95
C ARG A 366 10.65 -23.01 38.67
N VAL A 367 10.55 -22.61 37.41
CA VAL A 367 10.00 -21.29 37.06
C VAL A 367 8.58 -21.13 37.59
N LEU A 368 7.72 -22.14 37.37
CA LEU A 368 6.35 -22.13 37.90
C LEU A 368 6.31 -22.04 39.43
N ASP A 369 7.27 -22.64 40.15
CA ASP A 369 7.38 -22.48 41.62
C ASP A 369 7.77 -21.04 41.98
N LEU A 370 8.77 -20.47 41.29
CA LEU A 370 9.32 -19.13 41.57
C LEU A 370 8.26 -18.03 41.41
N VAL A 371 7.39 -18.16 40.41
CA VAL A 371 6.28 -17.22 40.19
C VAL A 371 5.00 -17.59 40.94
N ALA A 372 5.06 -18.60 41.82
CA ALA A 372 3.90 -19.11 42.58
C ALA A 372 2.69 -19.48 41.70
N TRP A 373 2.93 -20.02 40.51
CA TRP A 373 1.86 -20.45 39.61
C TRP A 373 1.06 -21.61 40.24
N PRO A 374 -0.29 -21.60 40.17
CA PRO A 374 -1.12 -22.64 40.77
C PRO A 374 -0.85 -24.04 40.22
N THR A 375 -0.96 -25.05 41.07
CA THR A 375 -0.91 -26.45 40.65
C THR A 375 -2.23 -26.85 40.00
N SER A 376 -2.15 -27.44 38.81
CA SER A 376 -3.30 -27.95 38.05
C SER A 376 -3.20 -29.46 37.87
N ALA A 377 -4.35 -30.14 37.89
CA ALA A 377 -4.41 -31.57 37.59
C ALA A 377 -4.21 -31.81 36.09
N GLY A 378 -3.43 -32.82 35.74
CA GLY A 378 -3.16 -33.24 34.37
C GLY A 378 -3.02 -34.75 34.25
N PRO A 379 -2.89 -35.27 33.02
CA PRO A 379 -2.67 -36.70 32.80
C PRO A 379 -1.33 -37.16 33.41
N LEU A 380 -1.32 -38.36 33.99
CA LEU A 380 -0.15 -38.92 34.66
C LEU A 380 0.68 -39.76 33.69
N PRO A 381 2.03 -39.67 33.73
CA PRO A 381 2.90 -40.48 32.90
C PRO A 381 2.89 -41.94 33.34
N ASN A 382 2.87 -42.87 32.38
CA ASN A 382 2.88 -44.32 32.66
C ASN A 382 4.30 -44.95 32.67
N ASP A 383 5.32 -44.20 32.28
CA ASP A 383 6.71 -44.64 32.16
C ASP A 383 7.59 -44.23 33.36
N MET A 384 6.99 -43.67 34.42
CA MET A 384 7.69 -43.32 35.65
C MET A 384 6.83 -43.50 36.90
N ALA A 385 7.46 -44.00 37.97
CA ALA A 385 6.84 -44.11 39.28
C ALA A 385 6.88 -42.77 40.04
N GLY A 386 6.01 -42.63 41.05
CA GLY A 386 5.96 -41.45 41.92
C GLY A 386 7.26 -41.13 42.67
N THR A 387 8.17 -42.10 42.79
CA THR A 387 9.49 -41.95 43.41
C THR A 387 10.58 -41.49 42.44
N HIS A 388 10.27 -41.35 41.15
CA HIS A 388 11.24 -40.96 40.14
C HIS A 388 11.65 -39.50 40.31
N LEU A 389 12.94 -39.18 40.12
CA LEU A 389 13.52 -37.86 40.36
C LEU A 389 12.79 -36.71 39.62
N TYR A 390 12.27 -36.98 38.43
CA TYR A 390 11.56 -35.98 37.62
C TYR A 390 10.04 -35.98 37.83
N TYR A 391 9.46 -36.91 38.60
CA TYR A 391 8.01 -37.15 38.66
C TYR A 391 7.20 -35.88 38.99
N ASP A 392 7.52 -35.22 40.10
CA ASP A 392 6.79 -34.02 40.54
C ASP A 392 6.91 -32.87 39.53
N ARG A 393 8.09 -32.75 38.90
CA ARG A 393 8.36 -31.70 37.90
C ARG A 393 7.63 -31.94 36.59
N VAL A 394 7.56 -33.20 36.17
CA VAL A 394 6.81 -33.62 34.99
C VAL A 394 5.32 -33.36 35.19
N ILE A 395 4.74 -33.77 36.32
CA ILE A 395 3.32 -33.51 36.60
C ILE A 395 3.04 -32.00 36.66
N ARG A 396 3.95 -31.22 37.24
CA ARG A 396 3.79 -29.75 37.29
C ARG A 396 3.79 -29.13 35.89
N ALA A 397 4.71 -29.53 35.01
CA ALA A 397 4.79 -29.01 33.64
C ALA A 397 3.60 -29.49 32.76
N VAL A 398 3.23 -30.77 32.86
CA VAL A 398 2.10 -31.37 32.12
C VAL A 398 0.76 -30.81 32.61
N GLY A 399 0.57 -30.69 33.92
CA GLY A 399 -0.64 -30.11 34.51
C GLY A 399 -0.84 -28.64 34.16
N ALA A 400 0.26 -27.90 33.95
CA ALA A 400 0.22 -26.53 33.43
C ALA A 400 -0.04 -26.44 31.91
N GLY A 401 -0.12 -27.58 31.20
CA GLY A 401 -0.32 -27.62 29.74
C GLY A 401 0.91 -27.17 28.94
N LEU A 402 2.09 -27.19 29.56
CA LEU A 402 3.34 -26.74 28.90
C LEU A 402 4.11 -27.86 28.23
N MET A 403 3.85 -29.12 28.60
CA MET A 403 4.48 -30.30 28.01
C MET A 403 3.47 -31.44 27.90
N ASP A 404 3.55 -32.22 26.83
CA ASP A 404 2.60 -33.30 26.56
C ASP A 404 3.16 -34.69 26.82
N LEU A 405 2.26 -35.64 27.08
CA LEU A 405 2.56 -37.08 27.01
C LEU A 405 2.42 -37.58 25.57
N THR A 406 3.15 -38.63 25.23
CA THR A 406 2.95 -39.36 23.97
C THR A 406 1.52 -39.94 23.88
N PRO A 407 1.02 -40.31 22.68
CA PRO A 407 -0.28 -40.96 22.54
C PRO A 407 -0.47 -42.22 23.40
N ASN A 408 0.63 -42.89 23.75
CA ASN A 408 0.64 -44.07 24.61
C ASN A 408 0.73 -43.72 26.12
N GLY A 409 0.70 -42.45 26.50
CA GLY A 409 0.75 -41.99 27.89
C GLY A 409 2.15 -41.91 28.52
N ALA A 410 3.23 -42.11 27.75
CA ALA A 410 4.61 -41.99 28.24
C ALA A 410 5.14 -40.56 28.13
N PHE A 411 5.97 -40.12 29.08
CA PHE A 411 6.62 -38.79 29.04
C PHE A 411 7.98 -38.80 28.34
N GLU A 412 8.71 -39.92 28.38
CA GLU A 412 10.05 -40.11 27.80
C GLU A 412 11.12 -39.17 28.40
N PRO A 413 11.40 -39.22 29.71
CA PRO A 413 12.26 -38.24 30.40
C PRO A 413 13.69 -38.18 29.86
N TRP A 414 14.16 -39.24 29.21
CA TRP A 414 15.52 -39.36 28.68
C TRP A 414 15.66 -38.91 27.23
N ARG A 415 14.55 -38.66 26.52
CA ARG A 415 14.58 -38.22 25.12
C ARG A 415 15.22 -36.82 25.04
N PRO A 416 16.21 -36.62 24.15
CA PRO A 416 16.76 -35.29 23.88
C PRO A 416 15.68 -34.33 23.39
N VAL A 417 15.78 -33.08 23.81
CA VAL A 417 14.84 -32.01 23.41
C VAL A 417 15.40 -31.26 22.21
N SER A 418 14.59 -31.09 21.17
CA SER A 418 14.94 -30.26 20.01
C SER A 418 14.83 -28.77 20.32
N GLY A 419 15.49 -27.95 19.52
CA GLY A 419 15.42 -26.51 19.55
C GLY A 419 14.00 -25.96 19.54
N ARG A 420 13.22 -26.43 18.56
CA ARG A 420 11.83 -26.03 18.39
C ARG A 420 10.97 -26.44 19.58
N GLU A 421 11.10 -27.68 20.05
CA GLU A 421 10.37 -28.17 21.23
C GLU A 421 10.68 -27.33 22.47
N ALA A 422 11.95 -27.02 22.73
CA ALA A 422 12.33 -26.19 23.87
C ALA A 422 11.79 -24.76 23.78
N LEU A 423 11.93 -24.13 22.61
CA LEU A 423 11.45 -22.76 22.40
C LEU A 423 9.92 -22.69 22.57
N ASP A 424 9.17 -23.61 21.95
CA ASP A 424 7.71 -23.65 22.07
C ASP A 424 7.24 -23.76 23.53
N VAL A 425 7.91 -24.62 24.33
CA VAL A 425 7.62 -24.79 25.75
C VAL A 425 7.96 -23.54 26.56
N VAL A 426 9.12 -22.92 26.29
CA VAL A 426 9.57 -21.73 27.04
C VAL A 426 8.74 -20.49 26.68
N GLU A 427 8.39 -20.29 25.41
CA GLU A 427 7.47 -19.22 25.00
C GLU A 427 6.07 -19.43 25.59
N ALA A 428 5.56 -20.67 25.61
CA ALA A 428 4.28 -20.97 26.25
C ALA A 428 4.33 -20.67 27.75
N LEU A 429 5.44 -21.00 28.41
CA LEU A 429 5.69 -20.66 29.81
C LEU A 429 5.72 -19.13 30.01
N ALA A 430 6.44 -18.39 29.18
CA ALA A 430 6.49 -16.93 29.23
C ALA A 430 5.10 -16.29 29.07
N ARG A 431 4.31 -16.76 28.10
CA ARG A 431 2.92 -16.31 27.92
C ARG A 431 2.04 -16.64 29.12
N LEU A 432 2.25 -17.80 29.74
CA LEU A 432 1.47 -18.26 30.90
C LEU A 432 1.72 -17.38 32.13
N VAL A 433 2.98 -17.05 32.40
CA VAL A 433 3.37 -16.28 33.59
C VAL A 433 3.29 -14.76 33.38
N GLY A 434 3.16 -14.32 32.13
CA GLY A 434 3.10 -12.91 31.73
C GLY A 434 4.47 -12.21 31.74
N PRO A 435 4.53 -10.94 31.31
CA PRO A 435 5.72 -10.12 31.43
C PRO A 435 6.00 -9.72 32.88
#